data_AF-A0A4Y2R9L9-F1
#
_entry.id   AF-A0A4Y2R9L9-F1
#
_cell.length_a   1.000
_cell.length_b   1.000
_cell.length_c   1.000
_cell.angle_alpha   90.00
_cell.angle_beta   90.00
_cell.angle_gamma   90.00
#
_symmetry.space_group_name_H-M   'P 1'
#
loop_
_entity.id
_entity.type
_entity.pdbx_description
1 polymer ?
#
loop_
_entity_poly.entity_id
_entity_poly.type
_entity_poly.pdbx_seq_one_letter_code
_entity_poly.pdbx_strand_id
1 'polypeptide(L)' 'MDCEEVMRNGNNKSGVYVIMPWRPRKRTLISDTLKVYCDMETSGGGWT' A
#
# COMPACT_ATOMS: atom_id res chain seq x y z
N MET A 1 3.31 -2.50 -5.29
CA MET A 1 2.08 -2.55 -4.48
C MET A 1 2.10 -1.43 -3.47
N ASP A 2 1.25 -0.44 -3.70
CA ASP A 2 0.94 0.71 -2.84
C ASP A 2 -0.59 0.79 -2.62
N CYS A 3 -1.08 1.78 -1.86
CA CYS A 3 -2.51 1.90 -1.58
C CYS A 3 -3.37 2.12 -2.84
N GLU A 4 -2.83 2.77 -3.88
CA GLU A 4 -3.54 2.93 -5.15
C GLU A 4 -3.72 1.58 -5.85
N GLU A 5 -2.67 0.77 -5.91
CA GLU A 5 -2.71 -0.58 -6.48
C GLU A 5 -3.65 -1.50 -5.68
N VAL A 6 -3.66 -1.39 -4.34
CA VAL A 6 -4.60 -2.10 -3.47
C VAL A 6 -6.05 -1.75 -3.80
N MET A 7 -6.34 -0.46 -4.03
CA MET A 7 -7.67 0.01 -4.41
C MET A 7 -8.08 -0.47 -5.81
N ARG A 8 -7.17 -0.39 -6.79
CA ARG A 8 -7.40 -0.90 -8.16
C ARG A 8 -7.69 -2.40 -8.19
N ASN A 9 -7.20 -3.15 -7.21
CA ASN A 9 -7.50 -4.57 -7.02
C ASN A 9 -8.88 -4.83 -6.35
N GLY A 10 -9.70 -3.79 -6.14
CA GLY A 10 -11.06 -3.90 -5.62
C GLY A 10 -11.18 -3.71 -4.10
N ASN A 11 -10.10 -3.37 -3.41
CA ASN A 11 -10.15 -3.10 -1.96
C ASN A 11 -10.55 -1.64 -1.71
N ASN A 12 -11.86 -1.41 -1.62
CA ASN A 12 -12.43 -0.06 -1.48
C ASN A 12 -12.77 0.32 -0.03
N LYS A 13 -12.12 -0.31 0.96
CA LYS A 13 -12.36 -0.02 2.38
C LYS A 13 -11.09 0.48 3.03
N SER A 14 -11.22 1.52 3.85
CA SER A 14 -10.09 2.03 4.62
C SER A 14 -9.62 1.00 5.64
N GLY A 15 -8.31 0.90 5.84
CA GLY A 15 -7.75 -0.10 6.76
C GLY A 15 -6.26 -0.30 6.61
N VAL A 16 -5.69 -1.19 7.42
CA VAL A 16 -4.26 -1.50 7.36
C VAL A 16 -4.00 -2.57 6.31
N TYR A 17 -3.22 -2.23 5.29
CA TYR A 17 -2.81 -3.12 4.21
C TYR A 17 -1.31 -3.40 4.25
N VAL A 18 -0.95 -4.59 3.77
CA VAL A 18 0.43 -4.97 3.57
C VAL A 18 0.82 -4.58 2.15
N ILE A 19 1.67 -3.56 2.04
CA ILE A 19 2.18 -3.06 0.76
C ILE A 19 3.64 -3.47 0.57
N MET A 20 4.02 -3.70 -0.67
CA MET A 20 5.40 -4.02 -1.07
C MET A 20 5.89 -2.91 -2.01
N PRO A 21 6.64 -1.92 -1.50
CA PRO A 21 7.21 -0.89 -2.33
C PRO A 21 8.32 -1.50 -3.21
N TRP A 22 8.16 -1.41 -4.53
CA TRP A 22 9.21 -1.83 -5.46
C TRP A 22 10.34 -0.81 -5.40
N ARG A 23 11.43 -1.11 -4.66
CA ARG A 23 12.63 -0.25 -4.60
C ARG A 23 13.80 -0.86 -5.40
N PRO A 24 14.62 -0.04 -6.07
CA PRO A 24 15.83 -0.50 -6.73
C PRO A 24 16.90 -0.82 -5.68
N ARG A 25 17.20 -2.10 -5.52
CA ARG A 25 18.43 -2.72 -4.96
C ARG A 25 19.40 -1.80 -4.19
N LYS A 26 18.99 -1.14 -3.12
CA LYS A 26 19.92 -0.71 -2.06
C LYS A 26 19.64 -1.55 -0.82
N ARG A 27 20.54 -2.52 -0.66
CA ARG A 27 20.63 -3.54 0.39
C ARG A 27 20.44 -2.93 1.78
N THR A 28 19.24 -3.05 2.32
CA THR A 28 19.07 -3.26 3.77
C THR A 28 18.01 -4.33 3.93
N LEU A 29 18.41 -5.42 4.59
CA LEU A 29 17.66 -6.65 4.79
C LEU A 29 16.42 -6.39 5.65
N ILE A 30 15.31 -6.04 5.03
CA ILE A 30 14.00 -6.18 5.66
C ILE A 30 13.16 -6.92 4.63
N SER A 31 12.46 -7.96 5.06
CA SER A 31 11.40 -8.56 4.26
C SER A 31 10.38 -7.44 3.99
N ASP A 32 10.47 -6.78 2.83
CA ASP A 32 9.99 -5.41 2.56
C ASP A 32 8.45 -5.30 2.42
N THR A 33 7.71 -6.05 3.21
CA THR A 33 6.28 -5.84 3.44
C THR A 33 6.10 -4.79 4.53
N LEU A 34 5.55 -3.63 4.18
CA LEU A 34 5.17 -2.60 5.13
C LEU A 34 3.67 -2.67 5.40
N LYS A 35 3.28 -2.61 6.68
CA LYS A 35 1.88 -2.39 7.05
C LYS A 35 1.62 -0.89 7.07
N VAL A 36 0.79 -0.41 6.17
CA VAL A 36 0.36 0.99 6.09
C VAL A 36 -1.14 1.07 6.24
N TYR A 37 -1.65 2.16 6.80
CA TYR A 37 -3.06 2.46 6.69
C TYR A 37 -3.31 2.98 5.27
N CYS A 38 -4.31 2.45 4.59
CA CYS A 38 -4.79 3.01 3.34
C CYS A 38 -6.17 3.62 3.55
N ASP A 39 -6.34 4.89 3.19
CA ASP A 39 -7.64 5.54 3.09
C ASP A 39 -8.19 5.32 1.67
N MET A 40 -9.28 4.57 1.58
CA MET A 40 -9.92 4.19 0.31
C MET A 40 -11.27 4.88 0.09
N GLU A 41 -11.72 5.68 1.05
CA GLU A 41 -13.07 6.25 1.08
C GLU A 41 -13.04 7.77 0.88
N THR A 42 -11.99 8.45 1.35
CA THR A 42 -11.84 9.89 1.22
C THR A 42 -11.36 10.28 -0.18
N SER A 43 -12.04 11.24 -0.81
CA SER A 43 -11.59 11.89 -2.06
C SER A 43 -11.20 10.93 -3.19
N GLY A 44 -11.91 9.80 -3.30
CA GLY A 44 -11.64 8.80 -4.33
C GLY A 44 -10.60 7.73 -3.96
N GLY A 45 -10.07 7.75 -2.72
CA GLY A 45 -9.25 6.69 -2.13
C GLY A 45 -7.83 6.57 -2.68
N GLY A 46 -7.12 5.52 -2.24
CA GLY A 46 -5.75 5.20 -2.69
C GLY A 46 -4.65 5.91 -1.91
N TRP A 47 -4.97 6.52 -0.77
CA TRP A 47 -4.02 7.30 0.03
C TRP A 47 -3.37 6.44 1.12
N THR A 48 -2.07 6.65 1.38
CA THR A 48 -1.30 6.08 2.52
C THR A 48 -1.32 6.97 3.74
#